data_AF-A0A793MMM9-F1
#
_entry.id   AF-A0A793MMM9-F1
#
_cell.length_a   1.000
_cell.length_b   1.000
_cell.length_c   1.000
_cell.angle_alpha   90.00
_cell.angle_beta   90.00
_cell.angle_gamma   90.00
#
_symmetry.space_group_name_H-M   'P 1'
#
loop_
_entity.id
_entity.type
_entity.pdbx_description
1 polymer ?
#
loop_
_entity_poly.entity_id
_entity_poly.type
_entity_poly.pdbx_seq_one_letter_code
_entity_poly.pdbx_strand_id
1 'polypeptide(L)'
;MSKIFICAAIPDEQAIKEDSAVAVATAIEAGDERRARAKFHWQFLEQFPAAQDCAYKFIVCEDKPGIPRPALDSWDTEYMQENRWDEESASFVPVEPESDPMNVNFDKLSPEVQNAVLVKFDTCENITVDMVISAQELLQEDMATFGGHIVEALMKMPEVNAMYPELKLHAIGWVKHKCEPGAKWPEIQAEMRIWKKRREGERKETGKYTSVVDLARARV
;
A
#
# COMPACT_ATOMS: atom_id res chain seq x y z
N MET A 1 48.91 -2.85 7.33
CA MET A 1 47.95 -3.96 7.11
C MET A 1 46.85 -3.41 6.24
N SER A 2 46.42 -4.14 5.19
CA SER A 2 45.20 -3.78 4.47
C SER A 2 44.00 -4.05 5.36
N LYS A 3 42.99 -3.19 5.24
CA LYS A 3 41.68 -3.31 5.86
C LYS A 3 40.63 -3.34 4.76
N ILE A 4 39.47 -3.91 5.07
CA ILE A 4 38.33 -3.93 4.16
C ILE A 4 37.44 -2.74 4.49
N PHE A 5 36.96 -2.07 3.46
CA PHE A 5 36.02 -0.96 3.56
C PHE A 5 34.78 -1.28 2.75
N ILE A 6 33.61 -0.98 3.31
CA ILE A 6 32.33 -1.04 2.62
C ILE A 6 32.10 0.33 2.00
N CYS A 7 31.78 0.36 0.72
CA CYS A 7 31.59 1.58 -0.04
C CYS A 7 30.25 1.55 -0.76
N ALA A 8 29.53 2.67 -0.76
CA ALA A 8 28.29 2.83 -1.51
C ALA A 8 28.26 4.16 -2.26
N ALA A 9 27.71 4.14 -3.46
CA ALA A 9 27.39 5.31 -4.26
C ALA A 9 25.87 5.42 -4.30
N ILE A 10 25.31 6.48 -3.73
CA ILE A 10 23.88 6.70 -3.61
C ILE A 10 23.49 7.91 -4.47
N PRO A 11 22.69 7.74 -5.53
CA PRO A 11 22.23 8.85 -6.35
C PRO A 11 21.26 9.74 -5.57
N ASP A 12 21.18 11.01 -5.93
CA ASP A 12 20.15 11.90 -5.42
C ASP A 12 18.79 11.66 -6.09
N GLU A 13 17.73 12.29 -5.57
CA GLU A 13 16.38 12.11 -6.10
C GLU A 13 16.23 12.54 -7.56
N GLN A 14 17.04 13.49 -8.04
CA GLN A 14 16.98 13.98 -9.42
C GLN A 14 17.57 12.94 -10.36
N ALA A 15 18.76 12.43 -10.06
CA ALA A 15 19.42 11.37 -10.84
C ALA A 15 18.56 10.10 -10.91
N ILE A 16 17.84 9.75 -9.84
CA ILE A 16 16.90 8.61 -9.85
C ILE A 16 15.74 8.86 -10.84
N LYS A 17 15.16 10.06 -10.84
CA LYS A 17 13.97 10.39 -11.65
C LYS A 17 14.28 10.60 -13.12
N GLU A 18 15.41 11.25 -13.42
CA GLU A 18 15.74 11.70 -14.79
C GLU A 18 16.64 10.70 -15.52
N ASP A 19 17.63 10.13 -14.84
CA ASP A 19 18.65 9.27 -15.44
C ASP A 19 18.48 7.78 -15.09
N SER A 20 17.42 7.44 -14.33
CA SER A 20 17.20 6.08 -13.80
C SER A 20 18.43 5.54 -13.04
N ALA A 21 19.14 6.43 -12.34
CA ALA A 21 20.33 6.10 -11.58
C ALA A 21 20.03 5.11 -10.44
N VAL A 22 20.94 4.17 -10.21
CA VAL A 22 20.77 3.10 -9.21
C VAL A 22 21.88 3.18 -8.17
N ALA A 23 21.51 3.00 -6.90
CA ALA A 23 22.49 2.91 -5.83
C ALA A 23 23.30 1.61 -5.95
N VAL A 24 24.61 1.70 -5.76
CA VAL A 24 25.52 0.55 -5.86
C VAL A 24 26.48 0.51 -4.69
N ALA A 25 26.84 -0.70 -4.25
CA ALA A 25 27.81 -0.92 -3.20
C ALA A 25 28.88 -1.94 -3.61
N THR A 26 30.02 -1.89 -2.94
CA THR A 26 31.12 -2.84 -3.11
C THR A 26 32.00 -2.82 -1.86
N ALA A 27 32.76 -3.88 -1.62
CA ALA A 27 33.78 -3.89 -0.58
C ALA A 27 35.17 -3.82 -1.21
N ILE A 28 36.08 -3.03 -0.66
CA ILE A 28 37.44 -2.86 -1.19
C ILE A 28 38.50 -2.96 -0.12
N GLU A 29 39.67 -3.50 -0.48
CA GLU A 29 40.85 -3.42 0.37
C GLU A 29 41.60 -2.10 0.19
N ALA A 30 41.96 -1.46 1.31
CA ALA A 30 42.77 -0.26 1.35
C ALA A 30 43.56 -0.14 2.68
N GLY A 31 44.55 0.76 2.73
CA GLY A 31 45.35 0.99 3.94
C GLY A 31 44.66 1.86 5.00
N ASP A 32 43.78 2.77 4.57
CA ASP A 32 43.03 3.71 5.40
C ASP A 32 41.77 4.17 4.64
N GLU A 33 40.84 4.84 5.34
CA GLU A 33 39.57 5.29 4.76
C GLU A 33 39.76 6.32 3.63
N ARG A 34 40.78 7.18 3.70
CA ARG A 34 41.04 8.18 2.65
C ARG A 34 41.46 7.51 1.35
N ARG A 35 42.32 6.49 1.45
CA ARG A 35 42.74 5.65 0.31
C ARG A 35 41.57 4.83 -0.22
N ALA A 36 40.73 4.28 0.66
CA ALA A 36 39.52 3.58 0.28
C ALA A 36 38.59 4.49 -0.53
N ARG A 37 38.28 5.68 -0.02
CA ARG A 37 37.42 6.66 -0.69
C ARG A 37 37.95 7.08 -2.05
N ALA A 38 39.25 7.36 -2.16
CA ALA A 38 39.87 7.71 -3.44
C ALA A 38 39.83 6.54 -4.44
N LYS A 39 40.15 5.32 -3.98
CA LYS A 39 40.12 4.10 -4.81
C LYS A 39 38.69 3.80 -5.29
N PHE A 40 37.72 3.87 -4.39
CA PHE A 40 36.31 3.66 -4.68
C PHE A 40 35.78 4.66 -5.70
N HIS A 41 36.05 5.95 -5.51
CA HIS A 41 35.62 7.00 -6.44
C HIS A 41 36.16 6.75 -7.85
N TRP A 42 37.44 6.40 -7.96
CA TRP A 42 38.05 6.06 -9.25
C TRP A 42 37.41 4.83 -9.90
N GLN A 43 37.28 3.73 -9.15
CA GLN A 43 36.67 2.49 -9.65
C GLN A 43 35.21 2.69 -10.06
N PHE A 44 34.44 3.52 -9.34
CA PHE A 44 33.07 3.85 -9.67
C PHE A 44 32.98 4.56 -11.03
N LEU A 45 33.83 5.56 -11.27
CA LEU A 45 33.83 6.30 -12.54
C LEU A 45 34.28 5.44 -13.74
N GLU A 46 35.18 4.47 -13.52
CA GLU A 46 35.57 3.51 -14.55
C GLU A 46 34.43 2.53 -14.88
N GLN A 47 33.74 2.02 -13.86
CA GLN A 47 32.69 1.02 -14.03
C GLN A 47 31.37 1.64 -14.55
N PHE A 48 31.05 2.86 -14.12
CA PHE A 48 29.80 3.57 -14.43
C PHE A 48 30.10 4.91 -15.11
N PRO A 49 30.65 4.92 -16.34
CA PRO A 49 31.02 6.16 -17.02
C PRO A 49 29.81 7.07 -17.29
N ALA A 50 28.62 6.49 -17.46
CA ALA A 50 27.37 7.25 -17.63
C ALA A 50 26.92 7.99 -16.35
N ALA A 51 27.46 7.61 -15.19
CA ALA A 51 27.15 8.26 -13.91
C ALA A 51 27.99 9.53 -13.65
N GLN A 52 28.87 9.93 -14.59
CA GLN A 52 29.70 11.13 -14.46
C GLN A 52 28.89 12.43 -14.37
N ASP A 53 27.76 12.48 -15.08
CA ASP A 53 26.89 13.65 -15.11
C ASP A 53 25.83 13.63 -13.99
N CYS A 54 25.72 12.52 -13.26
CA CYS A 54 24.76 12.32 -12.18
C CYS A 54 25.37 12.67 -10.81
N ALA A 55 24.56 13.22 -9.91
CA ALA A 55 24.99 13.49 -8.53
C ALA A 55 24.89 12.23 -7.67
N TYR A 56 26.05 11.69 -7.25
CA TYR A 56 26.15 10.58 -6.31
C TYR A 56 26.81 11.02 -4.99
N LYS A 57 26.21 10.63 -3.86
CA LYS A 57 26.84 10.67 -2.53
C LYS A 57 27.65 9.39 -2.32
N PHE A 58 28.96 9.54 -2.11
CA PHE A 58 29.83 8.41 -1.76
C PHE A 58 29.96 8.25 -0.26
N ILE A 59 29.66 7.05 0.22
CA ILE A 59 29.75 6.64 1.62
C ILE A 59 30.79 5.54 1.75
N VAL A 60 31.64 5.64 2.77
CA VAL A 60 32.71 4.67 3.05
C VAL A 60 32.79 4.44 4.54
N CYS A 61 32.78 3.17 4.97
CA CYS A 61 33.04 2.80 6.36
C CYS A 61 33.98 1.58 6.43
N GLU A 62 34.75 1.48 7.52
CA GLU A 62 35.57 0.29 7.79
C GLU A 62 34.68 -0.90 8.13
N ASP A 63 34.98 -2.06 7.54
CA ASP A 63 34.30 -3.33 7.84
C ASP A 63 34.53 -3.75 9.29
N LYS A 64 33.47 -4.20 9.97
CA LYS A 64 33.53 -4.69 11.35
C LYS A 64 32.63 -5.92 11.52
N PRO A 65 32.94 -6.82 12.44
CA PRO A 65 32.10 -7.98 12.72
C PRO A 65 30.64 -7.57 13.00
N GLY A 66 29.71 -8.18 12.26
CA GLY A 66 28.26 -7.96 12.42
C GLY A 66 27.66 -6.86 11.53
N ILE A 67 28.48 -6.14 10.76
CA ILE A 67 27.98 -5.20 9.75
C ILE A 67 27.69 -5.99 8.46
N PRO A 68 26.56 -5.73 7.77
CA PRO A 68 26.33 -6.26 6.42
C PRO A 68 27.47 -5.83 5.49
N ARG A 69 27.92 -6.74 4.63
CA ARG A 69 29.08 -6.49 3.77
C ARG A 69 28.84 -7.04 2.37
N PRO A 70 28.91 -6.21 1.32
CA PRO A 70 28.82 -6.68 -0.06
C PRO A 70 30.07 -7.49 -0.42
N ALA A 71 30.03 -8.17 -1.57
CA ALA A 71 31.16 -8.96 -2.05
C ALA A 71 32.39 -8.07 -2.34
N LEU A 72 33.58 -8.61 -2.04
CA LEU A 72 34.85 -7.91 -2.27
C LEU A 72 35.10 -7.73 -3.77
N ASP A 73 35.44 -6.51 -4.16
CA ASP A 73 35.72 -6.08 -5.55
C ASP A 73 34.61 -6.48 -6.56
N SER A 74 33.38 -6.59 -6.08
CA SER A 74 32.18 -6.88 -6.88
C SER A 74 31.11 -5.83 -6.57
N TRP A 75 30.40 -5.40 -7.62
CA TRP A 75 29.36 -4.39 -7.51
C TRP A 75 28.01 -5.05 -7.22
N ASP A 76 27.32 -4.50 -6.23
CA ASP A 76 26.02 -4.97 -5.75
C ASP A 76 25.00 -3.84 -5.83
N THR A 77 23.97 -4.03 -6.65
CA THR A 77 22.86 -3.09 -6.86
C THR A 77 21.69 -3.30 -5.89
N GLU A 78 21.69 -4.40 -5.13
CA GLU A 78 20.63 -4.79 -4.20
C GLU A 78 20.99 -4.47 -2.75
N TYR A 79 22.29 -4.34 -2.45
CA TYR A 79 22.79 -4.04 -1.11
C TYR A 79 22.07 -2.88 -0.41
N MET A 80 21.77 -1.80 -1.13
CA MET A 80 21.09 -0.61 -0.59
C MET A 80 19.57 -0.77 -0.46
N GLN A 81 18.99 -1.86 -0.96
CA GLN A 81 17.60 -2.26 -0.73
C GLN A 81 17.50 -3.01 0.60
N GLU A 82 18.50 -3.82 0.92
CA GLU A 82 18.57 -4.61 2.15
C GLU A 82 19.16 -3.85 3.33
N ASN A 83 19.93 -2.78 3.07
CA ASN A 83 20.69 -2.05 4.09
C ASN A 83 20.56 -0.54 3.92
N ARG A 84 20.56 0.20 5.02
CA ARG A 84 20.58 1.67 5.04
C ARG A 84 21.82 2.19 5.76
N TRP A 85 22.26 3.38 5.37
CA TRP A 85 23.28 4.11 6.12
C TRP A 85 22.67 4.72 7.38
N ASP A 86 23.25 4.42 8.53
CA ASP A 86 22.94 5.06 9.79
C ASP A 86 23.98 6.15 10.11
N GLU A 87 23.55 7.41 10.11
CA GLU A 87 24.41 8.57 10.35
C GLU A 87 24.90 8.63 11.81
N GLU A 88 24.17 8.04 12.77
CA GLU A 88 24.55 8.06 14.20
C GLU A 88 25.72 7.11 14.48
N SER A 89 25.65 5.88 13.98
CA SER A 89 26.73 4.89 14.13
C SER A 89 27.81 4.97 13.04
N ALA A 90 27.58 5.77 11.99
CA ALA A 90 28.41 5.85 10.80
C ALA A 90 28.69 4.45 10.19
N SER A 91 27.61 3.68 10.03
CA SER A 91 27.66 2.28 9.60
C SER A 91 26.44 1.87 8.80
N PHE A 92 26.55 0.77 8.04
CA PHE A 92 25.41 0.16 7.40
C PHE A 92 24.66 -0.73 8.39
N VAL A 93 23.35 -0.57 8.44
CA VAL A 93 22.46 -1.42 9.22
C VAL A 93 21.42 -2.06 8.32
N PRO A 94 21.04 -3.33 8.55
CA PRO A 94 19.95 -3.95 7.81
C PRO A 94 18.68 -3.09 7.91
N VAL A 95 17.99 -2.95 6.79
CA VAL A 95 16.61 -2.46 6.78
C VAL A 95 15.78 -3.52 7.49
N GLU A 96 15.04 -3.11 8.53
CA GLU A 96 14.09 -4.00 9.15
C GLU A 96 13.02 -4.32 8.10
N PRO A 97 12.69 -5.60 7.86
CA PRO A 97 11.59 -5.92 6.96
C PRO A 97 10.35 -5.19 7.48
N GLU A 98 9.60 -4.53 6.58
CA GLU A 98 8.27 -4.02 6.92
C GLU A 98 7.53 -5.15 7.62
N SER A 99 7.17 -4.95 8.89
CA SER A 99 6.44 -5.95 9.66
C SER A 99 5.22 -6.36 8.86
N ASP A 100 4.98 -7.67 8.70
CA ASP A 100 3.80 -8.18 7.99
C ASP A 100 2.57 -7.38 8.39
N PRO A 101 1.79 -6.84 7.43
CA PRO A 101 0.66 -5.97 7.72
C PRO A 101 -0.23 -6.66 8.75
N MET A 102 -0.38 -6.02 9.92
CA MET A 102 -1.09 -6.62 11.02
C MET A 102 -2.58 -6.69 10.66
N ASN A 103 -3.02 -7.86 10.25
CA ASN A 103 -4.39 -8.07 9.81
C ASN A 103 -5.36 -7.97 10.98
N VAL A 104 -6.44 -7.26 10.74
CA VAL A 104 -7.55 -7.05 11.67
C VAL A 104 -8.72 -7.90 11.21
N ASN A 105 -9.38 -8.56 12.16
CA ASN A 105 -10.63 -9.26 11.87
C ASN A 105 -11.75 -8.23 11.65
N PHE A 106 -12.17 -8.07 10.39
CA PHE A 106 -13.20 -7.12 9.97
C PHE A 106 -14.52 -7.29 10.74
N ASP A 107 -14.95 -8.53 11.01
CA ASP A 107 -16.21 -8.82 11.70
C ASP A 107 -16.23 -8.37 13.17
N LYS A 108 -15.04 -8.13 13.76
CA LYS A 108 -14.91 -7.63 15.14
C LYS A 108 -14.89 -6.10 15.23
N LEU A 109 -14.84 -5.39 14.11
CA LEU A 109 -14.90 -3.93 14.09
C LEU A 109 -16.31 -3.44 14.40
N SER A 110 -16.43 -2.20 14.89
CA SER A 110 -17.76 -1.58 15.06
C SER A 110 -18.42 -1.37 13.69
N PRO A 111 -19.77 -1.38 13.60
CA PRO A 111 -20.46 -1.17 12.33
C PRO A 111 -20.08 0.14 11.61
N GLU A 112 -19.81 1.22 12.36
CA GLU A 112 -19.33 2.48 11.81
C GLU A 112 -17.96 2.31 11.13
N VAL A 113 -17.02 1.66 11.81
CA VAL A 113 -15.66 1.43 11.31
C VAL A 113 -15.67 0.46 10.14
N GLN A 114 -16.49 -0.60 10.19
CA GLN A 114 -16.71 -1.49 9.05
C GLN A 114 -17.16 -0.70 7.82
N ASN A 115 -18.20 0.12 7.95
CA ASN A 115 -18.72 0.91 6.83
C ASN A 115 -17.68 1.90 6.30
N ALA A 116 -16.90 2.54 7.18
CA ALA A 116 -15.82 3.42 6.78
C ALA A 116 -14.74 2.69 5.96
N VAL A 117 -14.35 1.48 6.39
CA VAL A 117 -13.39 0.64 5.65
C VAL A 117 -13.94 0.28 4.26
N LEU A 118 -15.20 -0.19 4.18
CA LEU A 118 -15.84 -0.51 2.91
C LEU A 118 -15.91 0.70 1.98
N VAL A 119 -16.22 1.89 2.52
CA VAL A 119 -16.33 3.12 1.73
C VAL A 119 -14.95 3.59 1.23
N LYS A 120 -13.92 3.56 2.07
CA LYS A 120 -12.59 4.08 1.73
C LYS A 120 -11.79 3.14 0.84
N PHE A 121 -11.84 1.84 1.11
CA PHE A 121 -10.96 0.84 0.46
C PHE A 121 -11.68 -0.12 -0.47
N ASP A 122 -13.01 -0.12 -0.52
CA ASP A 122 -13.81 -0.98 -1.41
C ASP A 122 -13.55 -2.49 -1.22
N THR A 123 -13.16 -2.90 0.00
CA THR A 123 -12.86 -4.29 0.36
C THR A 123 -13.26 -4.59 1.80
N CYS A 124 -13.59 -5.86 2.05
CA CYS A 124 -13.72 -6.45 3.39
C CYS A 124 -12.67 -7.52 3.68
N GLU A 125 -11.73 -7.74 2.76
CA GLU A 125 -10.68 -8.77 2.85
C GLU A 125 -9.32 -8.15 3.15
N ASN A 126 -8.47 -8.88 3.88
CA ASN A 126 -7.09 -8.49 4.21
C ASN A 126 -6.96 -7.08 4.81
N ILE A 127 -7.88 -6.73 5.72
CA ILE A 127 -7.92 -5.40 6.35
C ILE A 127 -6.77 -5.28 7.35
N THR A 128 -5.96 -4.24 7.22
CA THR A 128 -4.81 -3.98 8.10
C THR A 128 -5.15 -2.94 9.18
N VAL A 129 -4.32 -2.84 10.23
CA VAL A 129 -4.45 -1.79 11.26
C VAL A 129 -4.39 -0.39 10.63
N ASP A 130 -3.47 -0.16 9.70
CA ASP A 130 -3.33 1.16 9.04
C ASP A 130 -4.55 1.51 8.19
N MET A 131 -5.13 0.53 7.49
CA MET A 131 -6.40 0.72 6.79
C MET A 131 -7.52 1.13 7.76
N VAL A 132 -7.59 0.49 8.94
CA VAL A 132 -8.60 0.84 9.95
C VAL A 132 -8.37 2.26 10.49
N ILE A 133 -7.13 2.65 10.78
CA ILE A 133 -6.79 4.01 11.24
C ILE A 133 -7.20 5.03 10.18
N SER A 134 -6.79 4.82 8.93
CA SER A 134 -7.13 5.72 7.83
C SER A 134 -8.64 5.76 7.55
N ALA A 135 -9.36 4.65 7.65
CA ALA A 135 -10.82 4.64 7.49
C ALA A 135 -11.54 5.47 8.56
N GLN A 136 -11.04 5.49 9.80
CA GLN A 136 -11.66 6.24 10.89
C GLN A 136 -11.67 7.75 10.67
N GLU A 137 -10.83 8.29 9.80
CA GLU A 137 -10.87 9.70 9.37
C GLU A 137 -12.28 10.08 8.85
N LEU A 138 -12.96 9.18 8.12
CA LEU A 138 -14.33 9.39 7.62
C LEU A 138 -15.38 9.52 8.74
N LEU A 139 -15.06 9.07 9.95
CA LEU A 139 -15.92 9.18 11.14
C LEU A 139 -15.57 10.39 12.00
N GLN A 140 -14.52 11.13 11.66
CA GLN A 140 -13.98 12.24 12.43
C GLN A 140 -13.76 13.47 11.54
N GLU A 141 -12.55 13.65 11.01
CA GLU A 141 -12.13 14.83 10.25
C GLU A 141 -12.88 14.94 8.91
N ASP A 142 -13.15 13.81 8.27
CA ASP A 142 -13.72 13.73 6.92
C ASP A 142 -15.23 13.45 6.91
N MET A 143 -15.94 13.66 8.02
CA MET A 143 -17.40 13.43 8.10
C MET A 143 -18.21 14.22 7.06
N ALA A 144 -17.73 15.41 6.68
CA ALA A 144 -18.38 16.29 5.69
C ALA A 144 -18.02 15.97 4.24
N THR A 145 -17.16 14.98 4.00
CA THR A 145 -16.82 14.52 2.66
C THR A 145 -17.91 13.62 2.09
N PHE A 146 -17.86 13.37 0.79
CA PHE A 146 -18.73 12.39 0.15
C PHE A 146 -18.65 11.01 0.84
N GLY A 147 -17.43 10.56 1.15
CA GLY A 147 -17.20 9.30 1.86
C GLY A 147 -17.87 9.29 3.24
N GLY A 148 -17.68 10.36 4.02
CA GLY A 148 -18.34 10.52 5.32
C GLY A 148 -19.86 10.46 5.23
N HIS A 149 -20.44 11.13 4.23
CA HIS A 149 -21.88 11.09 3.99
C HIS A 149 -22.42 9.72 3.51
N ILE A 150 -21.62 8.92 2.78
CA ILE A 150 -21.99 7.53 2.47
C ILE A 150 -22.03 6.68 3.76
N VAL A 151 -21.02 6.83 4.62
CA VAL A 151 -20.99 6.12 5.91
C VAL A 151 -22.18 6.51 6.78
N GLU A 152 -22.50 7.81 6.87
CA GLU A 152 -23.67 8.30 7.59
C GLU A 152 -24.98 7.72 7.01
N ALA A 153 -25.14 7.70 5.70
CA ALA A 153 -26.32 7.13 5.05
C ALA A 153 -26.51 5.64 5.37
N LEU A 154 -25.43 4.85 5.36
CA LEU A 154 -25.44 3.44 5.77
C LEU A 154 -25.87 3.27 7.23
N MET A 155 -25.34 4.11 8.13
CA MET A 155 -25.73 4.09 9.55
C MET A 155 -27.21 4.44 9.76
N LYS A 156 -27.79 5.29 8.90
CA LYS A 156 -29.22 5.61 8.90
C LYS A 156 -30.10 4.58 8.18
N MET A 157 -29.53 3.49 7.66
CA MET A 157 -30.24 2.40 7.00
C MET A 157 -29.90 1.05 7.63
N PRO A 158 -30.45 0.71 8.81
CA PRO A 158 -30.17 -0.55 9.50
C PRO A 158 -30.37 -1.79 8.63
N GLU A 159 -31.37 -1.77 7.75
CA GLU A 159 -31.66 -2.86 6.81
C GLU A 159 -30.54 -3.15 5.80
N VAL A 160 -29.77 -2.13 5.40
CA VAL A 160 -28.64 -2.26 4.46
C VAL A 160 -27.38 -2.50 5.27
N ASN A 161 -27.24 -1.83 6.42
CA ASN A 161 -26.10 -1.98 7.31
C ASN A 161 -25.96 -3.41 7.87
N ALA A 162 -27.08 -4.09 8.11
CA ALA A 162 -27.13 -5.49 8.55
C ALA A 162 -26.90 -6.51 7.43
N MET A 163 -26.73 -6.08 6.16
CA MET A 163 -26.40 -6.99 5.07
C MET A 163 -24.94 -7.44 5.15
N TYR A 164 -24.63 -8.56 4.47
CA TYR A 164 -23.26 -9.04 4.29
C TYR A 164 -22.36 -7.94 3.68
N PRO A 165 -21.08 -7.86 4.08
CA PRO A 165 -20.15 -6.81 3.63
C PRO A 165 -20.06 -6.67 2.12
N GLU A 166 -20.05 -7.77 1.37
CA GLU A 166 -19.99 -7.79 -0.09
C GLU A 166 -21.25 -7.14 -0.70
N LEU A 167 -22.41 -7.35 -0.07
CA LEU A 167 -23.64 -6.69 -0.48
C LEU A 167 -23.66 -5.21 -0.16
N LYS A 168 -23.02 -4.80 0.95
CA LYS A 168 -22.81 -3.38 1.26
C LYS A 168 -21.90 -2.73 0.22
N LEU A 169 -20.83 -3.41 -0.22
CA LEU A 169 -19.96 -2.93 -1.31
C LEU A 169 -20.74 -2.69 -2.60
N HIS A 170 -21.65 -3.58 -2.99
CA HIS A 170 -22.52 -3.33 -4.15
C HIS A 170 -23.41 -2.09 -3.99
N ALA A 171 -23.94 -1.84 -2.79
CA ALA A 171 -24.73 -0.64 -2.50
C ALA A 171 -23.87 0.64 -2.55
N ILE A 172 -22.66 0.58 -1.98
CA ILE A 172 -21.68 1.67 -1.99
C ILE A 172 -21.26 1.98 -3.42
N GLY A 173 -20.90 0.97 -4.22
CA GLY A 173 -20.56 1.13 -5.63
C GLY A 173 -21.70 1.72 -6.46
N TRP A 174 -22.94 1.31 -6.20
CA TRP A 174 -24.12 1.92 -6.81
C TRP A 174 -24.20 3.43 -6.50
N VAL A 175 -24.10 3.79 -5.22
CA VAL A 175 -24.16 5.20 -4.79
C VAL A 175 -23.00 6.02 -5.37
N LYS A 176 -21.77 5.51 -5.32
CA LYS A 176 -20.60 6.19 -5.91
C LYS A 176 -20.77 6.45 -7.41
N HIS A 177 -21.50 5.60 -8.11
CA HIS A 177 -21.81 5.77 -9.53
C HIS A 177 -23.02 6.70 -9.79
N LYS A 178 -24.02 6.71 -8.91
CA LYS A 178 -25.29 7.44 -9.14
C LYS A 178 -25.35 8.82 -8.52
N CYS A 179 -24.66 9.04 -7.42
CA CYS A 179 -24.63 10.32 -6.73
C CYS A 179 -23.45 11.16 -7.18
N GLU A 180 -23.65 12.48 -7.24
CA GLU A 180 -22.56 13.42 -7.44
C GLU A 180 -21.66 13.49 -6.20
N PRO A 181 -20.35 13.80 -6.32
CA PRO A 181 -19.45 13.91 -5.18
C PRO A 181 -19.88 14.94 -4.11
N GLY A 182 -20.73 15.91 -4.46
CA GLY A 182 -21.29 16.87 -3.51
C GLY A 182 -22.55 16.40 -2.77
N ALA A 183 -23.07 15.20 -3.08
CA ALA A 183 -24.31 14.71 -2.52
C ALA A 183 -24.18 14.45 -1.02
N LYS A 184 -25.22 14.84 -0.27
CA LYS A 184 -25.28 14.66 1.18
C LYS A 184 -25.99 13.35 1.54
N TRP A 185 -25.82 12.91 2.79
CA TRP A 185 -26.37 11.64 3.26
C TRP A 185 -27.88 11.45 2.97
N PRO A 186 -28.79 12.45 3.00
CA PRO A 186 -30.20 12.21 2.70
C PRO A 186 -30.45 11.83 1.24
N GLU A 187 -29.72 12.44 0.31
CA GLU A 187 -29.79 12.16 -1.13
C GLU A 187 -29.20 10.78 -1.43
N ILE A 188 -28.03 10.49 -0.84
CA ILE A 188 -27.39 9.17 -0.92
C ILE A 188 -28.33 8.08 -0.38
N GLN A 189 -28.98 8.35 0.75
CA GLN A 189 -29.94 7.42 1.36
C GLN A 189 -31.15 7.19 0.46
N ALA A 190 -31.62 8.19 -0.29
CA ALA A 190 -32.70 8.03 -1.25
C ALA A 190 -32.28 7.10 -2.40
N GLU A 191 -31.09 7.30 -2.98
CA GLU A 191 -30.55 6.43 -4.03
C GLU A 191 -30.32 5.00 -3.54
N MET A 192 -29.83 4.84 -2.31
CA MET A 192 -29.62 3.51 -1.72
C MET A 192 -30.95 2.76 -1.50
N ARG A 193 -32.06 3.46 -1.21
CA ARG A 193 -33.40 2.86 -1.19
C ARG A 193 -33.87 2.42 -2.59
N ILE A 194 -33.52 3.16 -3.64
CA ILE A 194 -33.83 2.79 -5.03
C ILE A 194 -33.08 1.51 -5.40
N TRP A 195 -31.78 1.45 -5.11
CA TRP A 195 -30.96 0.25 -5.28
C TRP A 195 -31.58 -0.98 -4.59
N LYS A 196 -31.94 -0.83 -3.31
CA LYS A 196 -32.56 -1.91 -2.54
C LYS A 196 -33.86 -2.40 -3.18
N LYS A 197 -34.76 -1.50 -3.56
CA LYS A 197 -36.05 -1.85 -4.20
C LYS A 197 -35.84 -2.59 -5.52
N ARG A 198 -34.89 -2.12 -6.35
CA ARG A 198 -34.55 -2.76 -7.63
C ARG A 198 -34.10 -4.20 -7.41
N ARG A 199 -33.18 -4.40 -6.47
CA ARG A 199 -32.66 -5.73 -6.12
C ARG A 199 -33.75 -6.68 -5.61
N GLU A 200 -34.66 -6.17 -4.77
CA GLU A 200 -35.81 -6.95 -4.29
C GLU A 200 -36.77 -7.31 -5.42
N GLY A 201 -36.96 -6.43 -6.42
CA GLY A 201 -37.69 -6.72 -7.65
C GLY A 201 -37.06 -7.84 -8.46
N GLU A 202 -35.75 -7.74 -8.73
CA GLU A 202 -34.98 -8.75 -9.47
C GLU A 202 -35.02 -10.13 -8.78
N ARG A 203 -34.97 -10.18 -7.44
CA ARG A 203 -35.16 -11.42 -6.66
C ARG A 203 -36.55 -12.02 -6.82
N LYS A 204 -37.61 -11.21 -6.91
CA LYS A 204 -38.99 -11.69 -7.10
C LYS A 204 -39.24 -12.18 -8.53
N GLU A 205 -38.60 -11.58 -9.52
CA GLU A 205 -38.70 -12.00 -10.92
C GLU A 205 -37.97 -13.32 -11.18
N THR A 206 -36.75 -13.47 -10.64
CA THR A 206 -35.99 -14.72 -10.68
C THR A 206 -36.58 -15.83 -9.79
N GLY A 207 -37.40 -15.45 -8.80
CA GLY A 207 -38.11 -16.35 -7.90
C GLY A 207 -39.41 -16.95 -8.43
N LYS A 208 -39.84 -16.65 -9.68
CA LYS A 208 -40.91 -17.39 -10.36
C LYS A 208 -40.40 -18.78 -10.76
N TYR A 209 -40.23 -19.65 -9.76
CA TYR A 209 -39.88 -21.04 -9.99
C TYR A 209 -41.11 -21.77 -10.51
N THR A 210 -41.07 -22.23 -11.76
CA THR A 210 -42.04 -23.21 -12.25
C THR A 210 -41.72 -24.52 -11.55
N SER A 211 -42.52 -24.93 -10.56
CA SER A 211 -42.23 -26.17 -9.85
C SER A 211 -42.41 -27.36 -10.79
N VAL A 212 -41.75 -28.48 -10.48
CA VAL A 212 -41.92 -29.73 -11.25
C VAL A 212 -43.39 -30.17 -11.29
N VAL A 213 -44.17 -29.81 -10.26
CA VAL A 213 -45.62 -30.06 -10.19
C VAL A 213 -46.40 -29.18 -11.16
N ASP A 214 -46.01 -27.91 -11.30
CA ASP A 214 -46.64 -26.98 -12.26
C ASP A 214 -46.37 -27.41 -13.71
N LEU A 215 -45.17 -27.92 -13.97
CA LEU A 215 -44.79 -28.51 -15.27
C LEU A 215 -45.58 -29.78 -15.59
N ALA A 216 -45.91 -30.60 -14.59
CA ALA A 216 -46.70 -31.82 -14.78
C ALA A 216 -48.17 -31.52 -15.08
N ARG A 217 -48.77 -30.50 -14.44
CA ARG A 217 -50.16 -30.10 -14.70
C ARG A 217 -50.39 -29.46 -16.06
N ALA A 218 -49.37 -28.80 -16.63
CA ALA A 218 -49.47 -28.18 -17.95
C ALA A 218 -49.43 -29.17 -19.13
N ARG A 219 -49.22 -30.47 -18.86
CA ARG A 219 -49.14 -31.56 -19.88
C ARG A 219 -50.40 -32.44 -19.96
N VAL A 220 -51.48 -32.09 -19.25
CA VAL A 220 -52.78 -32.78 -19.27
C VAL A 220 -53.80 -31.91 -20.01
#